data_AF-A0A7S1BGQ2-F1
#
_entry.id   AF-A0A7S1BGQ2-F1
#
_cell.length_a   1.000
_cell.length_b   1.000
_cell.length_c   1.000
_cell.angle_alpha   90.00
_cell.angle_beta   90.00
_cell.angle_gamma   90.00
#
_symmetry.space_group_name_H-M   'P 1'
#
loop_
_entity.id
_entity.type
_entity.pdbx_description
1 polymer ?
#
loop_
_entity_poly.entity_id
_entity_poly.type
_entity_poly.pdbx_seq_one_letter_code
_entity_poly.pdbx_strand_id
1 'polypeptide(L)'
;GYDIPPDEWAKKFSDSKFCLTIRGDQPASRSFNRSIRAGCMPVVISDLLPLFQSYFTKTLQYEDFALIIKEKDFLKDPIGSLDKAISLPPSKINEKVEGLRLMQRIVAVNQSDSLFVPALAREVVETIKEKGCAMAVYGGCLNFESFQRKQKIKC
;
A
#
# COMPACT_ATOMS: atom_id res chain seq x y z
N GLY A 1 -16.70 -17.36 -2.87
CA GLY A 1 -15.44 -17.09 -3.58
C GLY A 1 -14.39 -18.16 -3.35
N TYR A 2 -14.57 -19.03 -2.34
CA TYR A 2 -13.82 -20.28 -2.20
C TYR A 2 -14.31 -21.35 -3.19
N ASP A 3 -15.39 -21.06 -3.90
CA ASP A 3 -16.12 -21.93 -4.83
C ASP A 3 -15.71 -21.69 -6.30
N ILE A 4 -14.77 -20.75 -6.53
CA ILE A 4 -14.22 -20.46 -7.85
C ILE A 4 -12.83 -21.10 -7.92
N PRO A 5 -12.54 -21.91 -8.96
CA PRO A 5 -11.21 -22.48 -9.17
C PRO A 5 -10.12 -21.39 -9.16
N PRO A 6 -8.95 -21.64 -8.54
CA PRO A 6 -7.89 -20.63 -8.41
C PRO A 6 -7.41 -20.03 -9.75
N ASP A 7 -7.40 -20.83 -10.81
CA ASP A 7 -7.02 -20.45 -12.17
C ASP A 7 -8.07 -19.53 -12.82
N GLU A 8 -9.35 -19.88 -12.72
CA GLU A 8 -10.44 -19.04 -13.22
C GLU A 8 -10.48 -17.69 -12.49
N TRP A 9 -10.29 -17.74 -11.16
CA TRP A 9 -10.22 -16.56 -10.33
C TRP A 9 -9.03 -15.65 -10.70
N ALA A 10 -7.83 -16.23 -10.87
CA ALA A 10 -6.63 -15.47 -11.24
C ALA A 10 -6.75 -14.84 -12.63
N LYS A 11 -7.38 -15.56 -13.57
CA LYS A 11 -7.67 -15.05 -14.91
C LYS A 11 -8.61 -13.85 -14.84
N LYS A 12 -9.72 -13.94 -14.11
CA LYS A 12 -10.67 -12.82 -13.97
C LYS A 12 -10.03 -11.56 -13.40
N PHE A 13 -9.12 -11.71 -12.43
CA PHE A 13 -8.37 -10.58 -11.89
C PHE A 13 -7.41 -9.98 -12.92
N SER A 14 -6.69 -10.81 -13.67
CA SER A 14 -5.71 -10.36 -14.67
C SER A 14 -6.36 -9.69 -15.89
N ASP A 15 -7.56 -10.15 -16.27
CA ASP A 15 -8.33 -9.57 -17.38
C ASP A 15 -9.06 -8.27 -16.99
N SER A 16 -9.14 -7.97 -15.68
CA SER A 16 -9.82 -6.79 -15.16
C SER A 16 -8.91 -5.56 -15.11
N LYS A 17 -9.40 -4.41 -15.57
CA LYS A 17 -8.67 -3.13 -15.45
C LYS A 17 -8.70 -2.57 -14.04
N PHE A 18 -9.84 -2.71 -13.38
CA PHE A 18 -10.12 -2.16 -12.05
C PHE A 18 -10.66 -3.26 -11.14
N CYS A 19 -10.17 -3.32 -9.90
CA CYS A 19 -10.59 -4.32 -8.92
C CYS A 19 -11.09 -3.64 -7.64
N LEU A 20 -12.36 -3.85 -7.34
CA LEU A 20 -13.01 -3.25 -6.19
C LEU A 20 -12.46 -3.81 -4.88
N THR A 21 -12.14 -2.92 -3.95
CA THR A 21 -11.70 -3.21 -2.60
C THR A 21 -12.60 -2.44 -1.63
N ILE A 22 -13.49 -3.16 -0.93
CA ILE A 22 -14.47 -2.56 -0.03
C ILE A 22 -14.02 -2.61 1.43
N ARG A 23 -14.57 -1.72 2.27
CA ARG A 23 -14.43 -1.81 3.73
C ARG A 23 -14.86 -3.20 4.22
N GLY A 24 -13.97 -3.88 4.94
CA GLY A 24 -14.13 -5.28 5.32
C GLY A 24 -13.13 -6.21 4.65
N ASP A 25 -12.38 -5.73 3.65
CA ASP A 25 -11.16 -6.38 3.17
C ASP A 25 -10.08 -6.27 4.28
N GLN A 26 -10.19 -7.11 5.31
CA GLN A 26 -9.17 -7.27 6.36
C GLN A 26 -7.83 -7.72 5.73
N PRO A 27 -6.69 -7.62 6.43
CA PRO A 27 -5.43 -8.21 5.95
C PRO A 27 -5.52 -9.70 5.56
N ALA A 28 -6.49 -10.42 6.15
CA ALA A 28 -6.83 -11.81 5.79
C ALA A 28 -7.65 -11.92 4.48
N SER A 29 -8.42 -10.89 4.16
CA SER A 29 -9.09 -10.77 2.87
C SER A 29 -8.04 -10.48 1.83
N ARG A 30 -7.92 -11.42 0.91
CA ARG A 30 -6.86 -11.36 -0.08
C ARG A 30 -7.19 -10.37 -1.19
N SER A 31 -8.34 -9.68 -1.23
CA SER A 31 -8.79 -8.99 -2.46
C SER A 31 -7.84 -7.86 -2.87
N PHE A 32 -7.47 -6.97 -1.94
CA PHE A 32 -6.51 -5.90 -2.19
C PHE A 32 -5.11 -6.41 -2.54
N ASN A 33 -4.58 -7.34 -1.76
CA ASN A 33 -3.27 -7.93 -2.07
C ASN A 33 -3.28 -8.72 -3.39
N ARG A 34 -4.42 -9.32 -3.74
CA ARG A 34 -4.60 -10.05 -5.00
C ARG A 34 -4.74 -9.11 -6.18
N SER A 35 -5.44 -7.99 -6.06
CA SER A 35 -5.54 -7.00 -7.13
C SER A 35 -4.16 -6.44 -7.46
N ILE A 36 -3.37 -6.10 -6.45
CA ILE A 36 -1.95 -5.72 -6.62
C ILE A 36 -1.19 -6.84 -7.33
N ARG A 37 -1.22 -8.07 -6.83
CA ARG A 37 -0.46 -9.19 -7.44
C ARG A 37 -0.86 -9.48 -8.89
N ALA A 38 -2.14 -9.34 -9.22
CA ALA A 38 -2.65 -9.57 -10.58
C ALA A 38 -2.45 -8.36 -11.52
N GLY A 39 -1.99 -7.22 -11.01
CA GLY A 39 -1.84 -5.99 -11.81
C GLY A 39 -3.18 -5.32 -12.12
N CYS A 40 -4.23 -5.66 -11.39
CA CYS A 40 -5.54 -5.04 -11.49
C CYS A 40 -5.59 -3.80 -10.61
N MET A 41 -5.93 -2.64 -11.17
CA MET A 41 -5.85 -1.38 -10.44
C MET A 41 -6.86 -1.35 -9.28
N PRO A 42 -6.41 -1.23 -8.01
CA PRO A 42 -7.32 -1.25 -6.88
C PRO A 42 -8.23 -0.01 -6.88
N VAL A 43 -9.53 -0.24 -6.69
CA VAL A 43 -10.53 0.81 -6.40
C VAL A 43 -10.98 0.62 -4.96
N VAL A 44 -10.44 1.43 -4.07
CA VAL A 44 -10.64 1.34 -2.62
C VAL A 44 -11.81 2.22 -2.20
N ILE A 45 -12.85 1.58 -1.68
CA ILE A 45 -14.00 2.26 -1.06
C ILE A 45 -13.77 2.28 0.45
N SER A 46 -12.83 3.12 0.88
CA SER A 46 -12.58 3.51 2.28
C SER A 46 -11.37 4.44 2.32
N ASP A 47 -11.59 5.69 2.72
CA ASP A 47 -10.54 6.68 2.97
C ASP A 47 -9.73 6.37 4.25
N LEU A 48 -10.17 5.41 5.06
CA LEU A 48 -9.46 4.98 6.27
C LEU A 48 -8.49 3.82 6.03
N LEU A 49 -8.61 3.09 4.90
CA LEU A 49 -7.75 1.94 4.63
C LEU A 49 -6.24 2.29 4.67
N PRO A 50 -5.76 3.40 4.08
CA PRO A 50 -4.34 3.76 4.12
C PRO A 50 -3.78 3.94 5.55
N LEU A 51 -4.63 4.37 6.49
CA LEU A 51 -4.25 4.56 7.90
C LEU A 51 -4.09 3.23 8.64
N PHE A 52 -4.98 2.28 8.40
CA PHE A 52 -4.94 0.98 9.07
C PHE A 52 -4.01 -0.03 8.39
N GLN A 53 -3.75 0.16 7.10
CA GLN A 53 -2.93 -0.72 6.27
C GLN A 53 -1.89 0.10 5.51
N SER A 54 -1.00 0.73 6.26
CA SER A 54 0.11 1.51 5.69
C SER A 54 1.18 0.59 5.09
N TYR A 55 1.51 0.83 3.82
CA TYR A 55 2.60 0.17 3.12
C TYR A 55 3.65 1.19 2.73
N PHE A 56 4.89 0.99 3.17
CA PHE A 56 6.07 1.75 2.72
C PHE A 56 5.75 3.25 2.49
N THR A 57 5.23 3.93 3.51
CA THR A 57 4.63 5.27 3.37
C THR A 57 5.67 6.36 3.10
N LYS A 58 6.97 6.07 3.18
CA LYS A 58 8.04 6.97 2.72
C LYS A 58 8.45 6.71 1.27
N THR A 59 7.94 5.64 0.68
CA THR A 59 8.26 5.18 -0.68
C THR A 59 7.08 5.36 -1.64
N LEU A 60 5.86 5.04 -1.20
CA LEU A 60 4.67 5.05 -2.05
C LEU A 60 3.42 5.42 -1.24
N GLN A 61 2.58 6.30 -1.78
CA GLN A 61 1.24 6.59 -1.24
C GLN A 61 0.18 5.75 -1.96
N TYR A 62 -0.97 5.55 -1.32
CA TYR A 62 -2.08 4.81 -1.94
C TYR A 62 -2.57 5.46 -3.23
N GLU A 63 -2.54 6.78 -3.29
CA GLU A 63 -2.94 7.58 -4.45
C GLU A 63 -2.06 7.33 -5.68
N ASP A 64 -0.83 6.83 -5.48
CA ASP A 64 0.11 6.55 -6.56
C ASP A 64 -0.28 5.31 -7.37
N PHE A 65 -1.00 4.35 -6.77
CA PHE A 65 -1.30 3.05 -7.40
C PHE A 65 -2.75 2.60 -7.31
N ALA A 66 -3.59 3.29 -6.54
CA ALA A 66 -5.00 2.97 -6.34
C ALA A 66 -5.91 4.17 -6.59
N LEU A 67 -7.20 3.89 -6.77
CA LEU A 67 -8.28 4.88 -6.79
C LEU A 67 -8.97 4.85 -5.43
N ILE A 68 -8.93 5.96 -4.69
CA ILE A 68 -9.55 6.04 -3.37
C ILE A 68 -10.87 6.79 -3.48
N ILE A 69 -11.95 6.13 -3.08
CA ILE A 69 -13.29 6.70 -2.97
C ILE A 69 -13.62 6.81 -1.49
N LYS A 70 -14.02 8.01 -1.06
CA LYS A 70 -14.50 8.24 0.30
C LYS A 70 -15.76 7.42 0.54
N GLU A 71 -15.81 6.73 1.67
CA GLU A 71 -16.94 5.85 1.96
C GLU A 71 -18.27 6.62 2.00
N LYS A 72 -18.25 7.85 2.56
CA LYS A 72 -19.43 8.72 2.60
C LYS A 72 -19.96 9.10 1.22
N ASP A 73 -19.07 9.35 0.25
CA ASP A 73 -19.47 9.71 -1.11
C ASP A 73 -20.04 8.50 -1.84
N PHE A 74 -19.43 7.33 -1.64
CA PHE A 74 -19.92 6.07 -2.20
C PHE A 74 -21.29 5.68 -1.66
N LEU A 75 -21.53 5.81 -0.35
CA LEU A 75 -22.83 5.51 0.26
C LEU A 75 -23.96 6.43 -0.24
N LYS A 76 -23.62 7.66 -0.64
CA LYS A 76 -24.59 8.63 -1.17
C LYS A 76 -24.90 8.38 -2.64
N ASP A 77 -23.89 8.08 -3.45
CA ASP A 77 -24.02 7.85 -4.88
C ASP A 77 -23.00 6.80 -5.36
N PRO A 78 -23.34 5.50 -5.27
CA PRO A 78 -22.41 4.42 -5.61
C PRO A 78 -21.99 4.45 -7.07
N ILE A 79 -22.93 4.73 -7.99
CA ILE A 79 -22.67 4.68 -9.43
C ILE A 79 -21.86 5.91 -9.85
N GLY A 80 -22.30 7.11 -9.47
CA GLY A 80 -21.60 8.33 -9.85
C GLY A 80 -20.21 8.45 -9.22
N SER A 81 -20.01 7.94 -8.00
CA SER A 81 -18.69 7.91 -7.38
C SER A 81 -17.72 6.94 -8.09
N LEU A 82 -18.21 5.78 -8.54
CA LEU A 82 -17.41 4.84 -9.33
C LEU A 82 -17.09 5.39 -10.71
N ASP A 83 -18.08 5.90 -11.44
CA ASP A 83 -17.89 6.48 -12.77
C ASP A 83 -16.87 7.62 -12.73
N LYS A 84 -16.95 8.48 -11.70
CA LYS A 84 -15.98 9.55 -11.49
C LYS A 84 -14.58 9.01 -11.21
N ALA A 85 -14.45 7.94 -10.43
CA ALA A 85 -13.14 7.37 -10.08
C ALA A 85 -12.44 6.75 -11.30
N ILE A 86 -13.20 6.05 -12.16
CA ILE A 86 -12.66 5.36 -13.33
C ILE A 86 -12.49 6.26 -14.56
N SER A 87 -13.16 7.43 -14.57
CA SER A 87 -13.08 8.43 -15.65
C SER A 87 -11.82 9.31 -15.51
N LEU A 88 -10.66 8.66 -15.53
CA LEU A 88 -9.36 9.33 -15.53
C LEU A 88 -8.82 9.51 -16.96
N PRO A 89 -8.07 10.59 -17.23
CA PRO A 89 -7.38 10.73 -18.48
C PRO A 89 -6.31 9.62 -18.64
N PRO A 90 -6.00 9.18 -19.87
CA PRO A 90 -5.04 8.09 -20.11
C PRO A 90 -3.66 8.31 -19.47
N SER A 91 -3.20 9.57 -19.38
CA SER A 91 -1.94 9.93 -18.71
C SER A 91 -1.95 9.54 -17.23
N LYS A 92 -3.05 9.84 -16.52
CA LYS A 92 -3.20 9.50 -15.10
C LYS A 92 -3.38 8.00 -14.87
N ILE A 93 -4.02 7.30 -15.81
CA ILE A 93 -4.08 5.84 -15.78
C ILE A 93 -2.67 5.25 -15.88
N ASN A 94 -1.84 5.74 -16.81
CA ASN A 94 -0.46 5.26 -16.96
C ASN A 94 0.39 5.54 -15.72
N GLU A 95 0.29 6.73 -15.13
CA GLU A 95 0.96 7.04 -13.85
C GLU A 95 0.59 6.02 -12.76
N LYS A 96 -0.71 5.69 -12.64
CA LYS A 96 -1.18 4.70 -11.67
C LYS A 96 -0.71 3.28 -11.97
N VAL A 97 -0.62 2.92 -13.25
CA VAL A 97 -0.07 1.62 -13.67
C VAL A 97 1.40 1.51 -13.30
N GLU A 98 2.18 2.57 -13.47
CA GLU A 98 3.59 2.59 -13.02
C GLU A 98 3.72 2.52 -11.51
N GLY A 99 2.87 3.24 -10.76
CA GLY A 99 2.79 3.11 -9.31
C GLY A 99 2.42 1.69 -8.87
N LEU A 100 1.48 1.04 -9.57
CA LEU A 100 1.08 -0.34 -9.31
C LEU A 100 2.21 -1.34 -9.59
N ARG A 101 2.98 -1.14 -10.68
CA ARG A 101 4.17 -1.92 -10.99
C ARG A 101 5.23 -1.79 -9.90
N LEU A 102 5.48 -0.57 -9.43
CA LEU A 102 6.39 -0.34 -8.32
C LEU A 102 5.90 -1.06 -7.04
N MET A 103 4.60 -0.93 -6.72
CA MET A 103 4.00 -1.61 -5.59
C MET A 103 4.17 -3.13 -5.68
N GLN A 104 3.89 -3.73 -6.85
CA GLN A 104 4.09 -5.16 -7.09
C GLN A 104 5.52 -5.60 -6.80
N ARG A 105 6.52 -4.85 -7.28
CA ARG A 105 7.93 -5.17 -7.05
C ARG A 105 8.32 -5.06 -5.58
N ILE A 106 7.65 -4.21 -4.80
CA ILE A 106 7.91 -4.04 -3.36
C ILE A 106 7.23 -5.15 -2.54
N VAL A 107 5.96 -5.47 -2.79
CA VAL A 107 5.15 -6.32 -1.88
C VAL A 107 4.89 -7.75 -2.38
N ALA A 108 5.06 -8.05 -3.67
CA ALA A 108 4.83 -9.39 -4.19
C ALA A 108 6.09 -10.26 -4.06
N VAL A 109 5.93 -11.45 -3.48
CA VAL A 109 7.03 -12.38 -3.19
C VAL A 109 7.66 -12.95 -4.47
N ASN A 110 6.89 -13.05 -5.56
CA ASN A 110 7.30 -13.76 -6.78
C ASN A 110 7.78 -12.81 -7.89
N GLN A 111 8.40 -11.68 -7.54
CA GLN A 111 8.99 -10.75 -8.51
C GLN A 111 10.50 -10.96 -8.57
N SER A 112 11.02 -11.33 -9.74
CA SER A 112 12.46 -11.55 -9.95
C SER A 112 13.30 -10.29 -9.75
N ASP A 113 12.69 -9.12 -9.93
CA ASP A 113 13.30 -7.79 -9.78
C ASP A 113 12.75 -7.04 -8.55
N SER A 114 12.48 -7.78 -7.47
CA SER A 114 11.91 -7.25 -6.23
C SER A 114 12.71 -6.07 -5.65
N LEU A 115 11.97 -5.06 -5.20
CA LEU A 115 12.49 -3.86 -4.54
C LEU A 115 12.16 -3.84 -3.04
N PHE A 116 11.77 -4.99 -2.45
CA PHE A 116 11.42 -5.08 -1.04
C PHE A 116 12.55 -4.57 -0.11
N VAL A 117 13.76 -5.10 -0.28
CA VAL A 117 14.93 -4.73 0.56
C VAL A 117 15.27 -3.24 0.46
N PRO A 118 15.47 -2.65 -0.74
CA PRO A 118 15.78 -1.23 -0.83
C PRO A 118 14.62 -0.34 -0.34
N ALA A 119 13.36 -0.72 -0.59
CA ALA A 119 12.21 0.02 -0.06
C ALA A 119 12.19 -0.03 1.48
N LEU A 120 12.40 -1.20 2.07
CA LEU A 120 12.43 -1.37 3.53
C LEU A 120 13.58 -0.57 4.16
N ALA A 121 14.77 -0.63 3.56
CA ALA A 121 15.91 0.15 4.02
C ALA A 121 15.61 1.66 4.01
N ARG A 122 14.95 2.16 2.96
CA ARG A 122 14.52 3.56 2.87
C ARG A 122 13.52 3.92 3.98
N GLU A 123 12.49 3.10 4.21
CA GLU A 123 11.53 3.34 5.29
C GLU A 123 12.22 3.48 6.65
N VAL A 124 13.15 2.56 6.94
CA VAL A 124 13.91 2.56 8.19
C VAL A 124 14.78 3.82 8.31
N VAL A 125 15.53 4.17 7.27
CA VAL A 125 16.42 5.34 7.28
C VAL A 125 15.62 6.63 7.45
N GLU A 126 14.55 6.83 6.68
CA GLU A 126 13.73 8.03 6.76
C GLU A 126 13.00 8.14 8.11
N THR A 127 12.50 7.01 8.64
CA THR A 127 11.91 6.99 9.99
C THR A 127 12.93 7.34 11.08
N ILE A 128 14.17 6.85 10.96
CA ILE A 128 15.24 7.20 11.91
C ILE A 128 15.60 8.68 11.81
N LYS A 129 15.71 9.24 10.60
CA LYS A 129 15.98 10.67 10.39
C LYS A 129 14.88 11.54 10.99
N GLU A 130 13.62 11.20 10.75
CA GLU A 130 12.48 11.94 11.30
C GLU A 130 12.45 11.90 12.82
N LYS A 131 12.67 10.72 13.43
CA LYS A 131 12.73 10.59 14.90
C LYS A 131 13.96 11.26 15.48
N GLY A 132 15.11 11.16 14.82
CA GLY A 132 16.35 11.84 15.21
C GLY A 132 16.20 13.37 15.15
N CYS A 133 15.54 13.89 14.11
CA CYS A 133 15.21 15.29 13.97
C CYS A 133 14.17 15.74 15.01
N ALA A 134 13.13 14.93 15.27
CA ALA A 134 12.15 15.23 16.31
C ALA A 134 12.79 15.25 17.70
N MET A 135 13.70 14.31 18.02
CA MET A 135 14.46 14.33 19.28
C MET A 135 15.44 15.52 19.36
N ALA A 136 16.00 15.97 18.23
CA ALA A 136 16.84 17.17 18.19
C ALA A 136 16.03 18.45 18.44
N VAL A 137 14.78 18.53 17.94
CA VAL A 137 13.86 19.67 18.16
C VAL A 137 13.35 19.74 19.60
N TYR A 138 13.16 18.60 20.27
CA TYR A 138 12.73 18.53 21.68
C TYR A 138 13.89 18.52 22.71
N GLY A 139 15.12 18.82 22.28
CA GLY A 139 16.23 19.05 23.21
C GLY A 139 16.72 17.78 23.91
N GLY A 140 17.43 16.92 23.19
CA GLY A 140 18.26 15.89 23.81
C GLY A 140 18.84 14.90 22.81
N CYS A 141 20.05 15.16 22.29
CA CYS A 141 20.86 14.12 21.66
C CYS A 141 21.26 13.09 22.73
N LEU A 142 20.53 11.99 22.84
CA LEU A 142 21.07 10.80 23.49
C LEU A 142 21.99 10.12 22.48
N ASN A 143 23.31 10.28 22.70
CA ASN A 143 24.36 9.60 21.97
C ASN A 143 24.02 8.10 21.81
N PHE A 144 24.12 7.64 20.58
CA PHE A 144 23.85 6.25 20.13
C PHE A 144 24.66 5.21 20.93
N GLU A 145 25.77 5.62 21.57
CA GLU A 145 26.58 4.78 22.47
C GLU A 145 25.87 4.36 23.77
N SER A 146 24.82 5.07 24.18
CA SER A 146 24.12 4.79 25.45
C SER A 146 23.11 3.64 25.35
N PHE A 147 22.66 3.28 24.15
CA PHE A 147 21.73 2.16 23.94
C PHE A 147 22.44 0.80 24.01
N GLN A 148 23.69 0.71 23.53
CA GLN A 148 24.45 -0.55 23.58
C GLN A 148 25.00 -0.90 24.97
N ARG A 149 25.03 0.04 25.93
CA ARG A 149 25.44 -0.27 27.32
C ARG A 149 24.35 -0.90 28.19
N LYS A 150 23.08 -0.86 27.78
CA LYS A 150 21.97 -1.42 28.59
C LYS A 150 21.62 -2.88 28.30
N GLN A 151 22.33 -3.55 27.37
CA GLN A 151 22.22 -4.99 27.15
C GLN A 151 23.30 -5.83 27.85
N LYS A 152 23.93 -5.30 28.91
CA LYS A 152 24.61 -6.13 29.92
C LYS A 152 23.70 -6.30 31.14
N ILE A 153 22.68 -7.14 31.01
CA ILE A 153 22.16 -7.89 32.15
C ILE A 153 22.32 -9.37 31.78
N LYS A 154 23.05 -10.04 32.67
CA LYS A 154 23.47 -11.45 32.66
C LYS A 154 22.26 -12.40 32.71
N CYS A 155 22.55 -13.68 32.44
CA CYS A 155 21.75 -14.88 32.71
C CYS A 155 20.71 -14.72 33.83
#